data_AF-A0A7S2SF82-F1
#
_entry.id   AF-A0A7S2SF82-F1
#
_cell.length_a   1.000
_cell.length_b   1.000
_cell.length_c   1.000
_cell.angle_alpha   90.00
_cell.angle_beta   90.00
_cell.angle_gamma   90.00
#
_symmetry.space_group_name_H-M   'P 1'
#
loop_
_entity.id
_entity.type
_entity.pdbx_description
1 polymer ?
#
loop_
_entity_poly.entity_id
_entity_poly.type
_entity_poly.pdbx_seq_one_letter_code
_entity_poly.pdbx_strand_id
1 'polypeptide(L)'
;DKGPEVARTLGTLLGLEVVHVPCRTAMDHLAHYLLQLALFSATCSKIARELTRLQADEVAEVVERLGDQVIGSSTMPQKVNPKQGPKVLELAAQLRAVTLVAAMDMAQPEQEGDGVASNIFYHTLHHALPLGHELAREFRLLLDCLEIRTEAMQAILESSSEKICSEHVMMRLAEHIGRNEAHRVVKEAVASSTASGGR
;
A
#
# COMPACT_ATOMS: atom_id res chain seq x y z
N ASP A 1 16.35 37.93 -27.66
CA ASP A 1 15.13 37.82 -28.50
C ASP A 1 14.79 36.39 -28.95
N LYS A 2 15.73 35.58 -29.43
CA LYS A 2 15.44 34.19 -29.91
C LYS A 2 15.32 33.11 -28.81
N GLY A 3 15.48 33.45 -27.54
CA GLY A 3 15.50 32.48 -26.43
C GLY A 3 14.29 31.54 -26.39
N PRO A 4 13.04 32.05 -26.48
CA PRO A 4 11.85 31.19 -26.48
C PRO A 4 11.76 30.25 -27.70
N GLU A 5 12.27 30.66 -28.85
CA GLU A 5 12.29 29.83 -30.06
C GLU A 5 13.28 28.67 -29.92
N VAL A 6 14.46 28.95 -29.35
CA VAL A 6 15.47 27.94 -29.04
C VAL A 6 14.91 26.94 -28.02
N ALA A 7 14.26 27.41 -26.95
CA ALA A 7 13.67 26.55 -25.93
C ALA A 7 12.59 25.61 -26.51
N ARG A 8 11.70 26.11 -27.38
CA ARG A 8 10.68 25.30 -28.08
C ARG A 8 11.28 24.26 -29.00
N THR A 9 12.31 24.64 -29.76
CA THR A 9 13.01 23.70 -30.64
C THR A 9 13.66 22.59 -29.83
N LEU A 10 14.34 22.94 -28.75
CA LEU A 10 14.98 21.97 -27.85
C LEU A 10 13.96 21.05 -27.18
N GLY A 11 12.85 21.59 -26.66
CA GLY A 11 11.76 20.80 -26.08
C GLY A 11 11.19 19.79 -27.09
N THR A 12 10.98 20.22 -28.34
CA THR A 12 10.51 19.33 -29.42
C THR A 12 11.52 18.21 -29.71
N LEU A 13 12.81 18.52 -29.76
CA LEU A 13 13.87 17.52 -30.01
C LEU A 13 14.00 16.50 -28.87
N LEU A 14 13.75 16.91 -27.63
CA LEU A 14 13.85 16.06 -26.43
C LEU A 14 12.53 15.37 -26.05
N GLY A 15 11.41 15.72 -26.70
CA GLY A 15 10.08 15.24 -26.31
C GLY A 15 9.61 15.79 -24.96
N LEU A 16 10.07 17.00 -24.60
CA LEU A 16 9.76 17.67 -23.33
C LEU A 16 8.94 18.94 -23.55
N GLU A 17 8.02 19.19 -22.62
CA GLU A 17 7.27 20.44 -22.58
C GLU A 17 8.16 21.60 -22.13
N VAL A 18 7.95 22.77 -22.71
CA VAL A 18 8.68 23.98 -22.33
C VAL A 18 7.94 24.69 -21.21
N VAL A 19 8.65 24.96 -20.11
CA VAL A 19 8.12 25.77 -19.02
C VAL A 19 7.72 27.17 -19.49
N HIS A 20 6.53 27.62 -19.11
CA HIS A 20 6.02 28.94 -19.49
C HIS A 20 6.90 30.10 -18.98
N VAL A 21 7.46 29.94 -17.78
CA VAL A 21 8.38 30.89 -17.16
C VAL A 21 9.63 30.11 -16.74
N PRO A 22 10.80 30.35 -17.35
CA PRO A 22 12.04 29.70 -16.96
C PRO A 22 12.43 30.19 -15.56
N CYS A 23 12.28 29.32 -14.57
CA CYS A 23 12.48 29.68 -13.17
C CYS A 23 13.20 28.52 -12.47
N ARG A 24 14.42 28.77 -11.98
CA ARG A 24 15.21 27.75 -11.28
C ARG A 24 14.66 27.43 -9.89
N THR A 25 13.80 28.29 -9.35
CA THR A 25 13.17 28.13 -8.04
C THR A 25 11.82 27.42 -8.10
N ALA A 26 11.25 27.23 -9.29
CA ALA A 26 10.03 26.46 -9.49
C ALA A 26 10.32 24.95 -9.37
N MET A 27 10.49 24.48 -8.14
CA MET A 27 10.85 23.09 -7.80
C MET A 27 9.64 22.26 -7.34
N ASP A 28 8.45 22.85 -7.31
CA ASP A 28 7.18 22.25 -6.91
C ASP A 28 6.81 21.01 -7.73
N HIS A 29 7.07 21.02 -9.04
CA HIS A 29 6.85 19.87 -9.90
C HIS A 29 7.75 18.66 -9.54
N LEU A 30 9.01 18.92 -9.14
CA LEU A 30 9.94 17.89 -8.69
C LEU A 30 9.62 17.39 -7.28
N ALA A 31 9.24 18.30 -6.39
CA ALA A 31 8.73 17.95 -5.07
C ALA A 31 7.48 17.07 -5.18
N HIS A 32 6.55 17.44 -6.08
CA HIS A 32 5.36 16.64 -6.37
C HIS A 32 5.74 15.24 -6.87
N TYR A 33 6.74 15.10 -7.74
CA TYR A 33 7.23 13.79 -8.17
C TYR A 33 7.72 12.93 -6.99
N LEU A 34 8.53 13.48 -6.09
CA LEU A 34 8.98 12.76 -4.88
C LEU A 34 7.82 12.39 -3.95
N LEU A 35 6.82 13.27 -3.80
CA LEU A 35 5.61 12.97 -3.02
C LEU A 35 4.79 11.84 -3.65
N GLN A 36 4.72 11.77 -4.98
CA GLN A 36 4.07 10.64 -5.67
C GLN A 36 4.79 9.32 -5.40
N LEU A 37 6.13 9.30 -5.34
CA LEU A 37 6.88 8.11 -4.90
C LEU A 37 6.59 7.73 -3.44
N ALA A 38 6.44 8.73 -2.56
CA ALA A 38 6.05 8.49 -1.17
C ALA A 38 4.64 7.87 -1.05
N LEU A 39 3.68 8.35 -1.86
CA LEU A 39 2.32 7.81 -1.89
C LEU A 39 2.25 6.42 -2.53
N PHE A 40 3.02 6.20 -3.60
CA PHE A 40 3.18 4.88 -4.21
C PHE A 40 3.66 3.85 -3.17
N SER A 41 4.72 4.18 -2.45
CA SER A 41 5.25 3.29 -1.41
C SER A 41 4.28 3.09 -0.24
N ALA A 42 3.52 4.12 0.17
CA ALA A 42 2.44 3.97 1.16
C ALA A 42 1.37 2.98 0.70
N THR A 43 0.98 3.03 -0.57
CA THR A 43 0.00 2.12 -1.17
C THR A 43 0.51 0.69 -1.20
N CYS A 44 1.75 0.46 -1.66
CA CYS A 44 2.38 -0.86 -1.62
C CYS A 44 2.45 -1.40 -0.19
N SER A 45 2.82 -0.56 0.78
CA SER A 45 2.84 -0.95 2.20
C SER A 45 1.46 -1.36 2.72
N LYS A 46 0.40 -0.61 2.40
CA LYS A 46 -0.97 -0.96 2.81
C LYS A 46 -1.33 -2.36 2.34
N ILE A 47 -1.11 -2.66 1.06
CA ILE A 47 -1.43 -3.95 0.46
C ILE A 47 -0.56 -5.05 1.07
N ALA A 48 0.75 -4.85 1.15
CA ALA A 48 1.66 -5.85 1.70
C ALA A 48 1.39 -6.16 3.18
N ARG A 49 0.97 -5.18 3.99
CA ARG A 49 0.55 -5.42 5.39
C ARG A 49 -0.64 -6.35 5.47
N GLU A 50 -1.65 -6.12 4.64
CA GLU A 50 -2.84 -6.97 4.63
C GLU A 50 -2.49 -8.39 4.17
N LEU A 51 -1.74 -8.53 3.07
CA LEU A 51 -1.29 -9.83 2.59
C LEU A 51 -0.42 -10.57 3.61
N THR A 52 0.43 -9.86 4.36
CA THR A 52 1.23 -10.47 5.43
C THR A 52 0.36 -10.89 6.63
N ARG A 53 -0.74 -10.16 6.90
CA ARG A 53 -1.68 -10.51 7.96
C ARG A 53 -2.52 -11.74 7.60
N LEU A 54 -3.00 -11.83 6.37
CA LEU A 54 -3.77 -12.98 5.87
C LEU A 54 -2.94 -14.28 5.81
N GLN A 55 -1.61 -14.14 5.88
CA GLN A 55 -0.64 -15.22 5.98
C GLN A 55 -0.42 -15.76 7.39
N ALA A 56 -0.99 -15.13 8.43
CA ALA A 56 -0.89 -15.65 9.80
C ALA A 56 -1.44 -17.08 9.86
N ASP A 57 -0.80 -17.95 10.65
CA ASP A 57 -1.13 -19.39 10.72
C ASP A 57 -2.60 -19.62 11.12
N GLU A 58 -3.18 -18.72 11.92
CA GLU A 58 -4.58 -18.77 12.37
C GLU A 58 -5.59 -18.34 11.29
N VAL A 59 -5.12 -17.68 10.23
CA VAL A 59 -5.95 -17.14 9.13
C VAL A 59 -5.72 -17.96 7.86
N ALA A 60 -4.48 -18.01 7.38
CA ALA A 60 -4.01 -18.79 6.24
C ALA A 60 -4.90 -18.68 4.98
N GLU A 61 -5.57 -17.55 4.78
CA GLU A 61 -6.42 -17.27 3.61
C GLU A 61 -5.59 -17.01 2.35
N VAL A 62 -4.40 -16.45 2.54
CA VAL A 62 -3.45 -16.16 1.48
C VAL A 62 -2.08 -16.63 1.96
N VAL A 63 -1.30 -17.29 1.10
CA VAL A 63 0.09 -17.70 1.42
C VAL A 63 1.05 -17.36 0.29
N GLU A 64 2.29 -17.04 0.63
CA GLU A 64 3.38 -16.97 -0.36
C GLU A 64 3.85 -18.38 -0.72
N ARG A 65 3.70 -18.76 -2.00
CA ARG A 65 4.28 -19.99 -2.55
C ARG A 65 5.77 -19.78 -2.79
N LEU A 66 6.55 -20.05 -1.77
CA LEU A 66 8.01 -20.03 -1.83
C LEU A 66 8.49 -21.35 -2.45
N GLY A 67 9.44 -21.29 -3.40
CA GLY A 67 9.94 -22.50 -4.08
C GLY A 67 10.57 -23.50 -3.11
N ASP A 68 10.64 -24.78 -3.51
CA ASP A 68 11.02 -25.92 -2.65
C ASP A 68 12.39 -25.79 -1.95
N GLN A 69 13.27 -24.91 -2.46
CA GLN A 69 14.60 -24.67 -1.88
C GLN A 69 14.61 -23.61 -0.77
N VAL A 70 13.47 -22.98 -0.47
CA VAL A 70 13.40 -21.89 0.49
C VAL A 70 13.35 -22.43 1.91
N ILE A 71 14.46 -22.33 2.63
CA ILE A 71 14.51 -22.61 4.07
C ILE A 71 13.68 -21.54 4.80
N GLY A 72 12.60 -21.96 5.47
CA GLY A 72 11.70 -21.10 6.23
C GLY A 72 12.24 -20.73 7.62
N SER A 73 12.67 -21.73 8.39
CA SER A 73 13.28 -21.59 9.72
C SER A 73 14.42 -22.60 9.91
N SER A 74 15.48 -22.20 10.60
CA SER A 74 16.66 -23.05 10.85
C SER A 74 16.39 -24.19 11.85
N THR A 75 15.36 -24.05 12.69
CA THR A 75 15.04 -25.03 13.76
C THR A 75 13.64 -25.62 13.66
N MET A 76 12.78 -25.10 12.78
CA MET A 76 11.39 -25.56 12.60
C MET A 76 11.11 -25.86 11.12
N PRO A 77 11.29 -27.11 10.66
CA PRO A 77 11.15 -27.47 9.25
C PRO A 77 9.79 -27.14 8.63
N GLN A 78 8.73 -27.16 9.44
CA GLN A 78 7.36 -26.86 9.02
C GLN A 78 7.04 -25.36 8.96
N LYS A 79 7.88 -24.48 9.55
CA LYS A 79 7.58 -23.06 9.67
C LYS A 79 8.09 -22.29 8.44
N VAL A 80 7.18 -21.85 7.59
CA VAL A 80 7.46 -21.04 6.41
C VAL A 80 6.92 -19.63 6.65
N ASN A 81 7.79 -18.66 6.88
CA ASN A 81 7.38 -17.26 7.05
C ASN A 81 7.25 -16.56 5.70
N PRO A 82 6.34 -15.57 5.56
CA PRO A 82 6.34 -14.65 4.43
C PRO A 82 7.70 -13.96 4.29
N LYS A 83 8.19 -13.82 3.06
CA LYS A 83 9.46 -13.15 2.76
C LYS A 83 9.24 -11.91 1.91
N GLN A 84 8.36 -12.00 0.92
CA GLN A 84 8.11 -10.89 0.00
C GLN A 84 7.32 -9.77 0.65
N GLY A 85 6.30 -10.09 1.45
CA GLY A 85 5.56 -9.09 2.23
C GLY A 85 6.48 -8.19 3.06
N PRO A 86 7.31 -8.74 3.97
CA PRO A 86 8.28 -7.98 4.76
C PRO A 86 9.27 -7.18 3.91
N LYS A 87 9.80 -7.74 2.81
CA LYS A 87 10.74 -7.03 1.92
C LYS A 87 10.09 -5.80 1.28
N VAL A 88 8.85 -5.91 0.81
CA VAL A 88 8.08 -4.77 0.29
C VAL A 88 7.88 -3.71 1.38
N LEU A 89 7.55 -4.11 2.61
CA LEU A 89 7.37 -3.17 3.73
C LEU A 89 8.65 -2.41 4.07
N GLU A 90 9.79 -3.09 4.05
CA GLU A 90 11.11 -2.51 4.27
C GLU A 90 11.44 -1.47 3.20
N LEU A 91 11.40 -1.86 1.92
CA LEU A 91 11.70 -0.97 0.79
C LEU A 91 10.77 0.24 0.74
N ALA A 92 9.48 0.02 1.00
CA ALA A 92 8.50 1.08 1.02
C ALA A 92 8.74 2.08 2.17
N ALA A 93 9.18 1.61 3.34
CA ALA A 93 9.55 2.49 4.44
C ALA A 93 10.79 3.33 4.10
N GLN A 94 11.81 2.71 3.50
CA GLN A 94 13.02 3.41 3.05
C GLN A 94 12.70 4.48 1.99
N LEU A 95 11.89 4.14 0.98
CA LEU A 95 11.50 5.08 -0.06
C LEU A 95 10.78 6.30 0.53
N ARG A 96 9.78 6.10 1.40
CA ARG A 96 9.10 7.22 2.08
C ARG A 96 10.06 8.09 2.89
N ALA A 97 11.00 7.48 3.58
CA ALA A 97 11.95 8.20 4.44
C ALA A 97 12.83 9.15 3.63
N VAL A 98 13.31 8.73 2.46
CA VAL A 98 14.19 9.56 1.63
C VAL A 98 13.44 10.61 0.79
N THR A 99 12.16 10.39 0.48
CA THR A 99 11.40 11.29 -0.41
C THR A 99 10.67 12.42 0.31
N LEU A 100 10.06 12.16 1.48
CA LEU A 100 9.12 13.12 2.10
C LEU A 100 9.79 14.43 2.53
N VAL A 101 10.86 14.34 3.33
CA VAL A 101 11.57 15.53 3.84
C VAL A 101 12.26 16.25 2.69
N ALA A 102 12.93 15.50 1.81
CA ALA A 102 13.61 16.07 0.65
C ALA A 102 12.67 16.87 -0.26
N ALA A 103 11.43 16.40 -0.47
CA ALA A 103 10.43 17.12 -1.26
C ALA A 103 10.06 18.47 -0.65
N MET A 104 9.98 18.56 0.68
CA MET A 104 9.66 19.81 1.38
C MET A 104 10.84 20.78 1.36
N ASP A 105 12.05 20.29 1.63
CA ASP A 105 13.24 21.14 1.74
C ASP A 105 13.69 21.68 0.37
N MET A 106 13.56 20.90 -0.71
CA MET A 106 13.94 21.35 -2.04
C MET A 106 12.94 22.36 -2.66
N ALA A 107 11.74 22.50 -2.10
CA ALA A 107 10.68 23.36 -2.62
C ALA A 107 10.77 24.81 -2.09
N GLN A 108 11.84 25.14 -1.35
CA GLN A 108 12.03 26.44 -0.71
C GLN A 108 13.28 27.21 -1.19
N PRO A 109 13.67 27.16 -2.47
CA PRO A 109 14.87 27.88 -2.91
C PRO A 109 14.66 29.40 -2.89
N GLU A 110 15.71 30.13 -2.52
CA GLU A 110 15.66 31.58 -2.39
C GLU A 110 15.96 32.32 -3.71
N GLN A 111 15.28 33.46 -3.91
CA GLN A 111 15.51 34.40 -5.02
C GLN A 111 15.51 33.73 -6.40
N GLU A 112 16.64 33.80 -7.12
CA GLU A 112 16.84 33.28 -8.47
C GLU A 112 17.38 31.83 -8.48
N GLY A 113 17.54 31.23 -7.30
CA GLY A 113 17.99 29.85 -7.10
C GLY A 113 19.24 29.74 -6.23
N ASP A 114 19.26 28.67 -5.42
CA ASP A 114 20.43 28.24 -4.65
C ASP A 114 20.86 26.81 -5.05
N GLY A 115 22.11 26.48 -4.75
CA GLY A 115 22.64 25.14 -5.00
C GLY A 115 22.14 24.08 -4.01
N VAL A 116 21.56 24.48 -2.88
CA VAL A 116 21.13 23.57 -1.82
C VAL A 116 19.92 22.76 -2.29
N ALA A 117 18.87 23.41 -2.80
CA ALA A 117 17.68 22.74 -3.33
C ALA A 117 18.03 21.77 -4.47
N SER A 118 18.93 22.18 -5.37
CA SER A 118 19.42 21.33 -6.46
C SER A 118 20.18 20.11 -5.93
N ASN A 119 21.09 20.31 -4.97
CA ASN A 119 21.86 19.21 -4.38
C ASN A 119 20.98 18.23 -3.61
N ILE A 120 19.99 18.72 -2.86
CA ILE A 120 19.00 17.86 -2.18
C ILE A 120 18.29 17.00 -3.23
N PHE A 121 17.79 17.60 -4.30
CA PHE A 121 17.09 16.86 -5.36
C PHE A 121 17.97 15.77 -5.98
N TYR A 122 19.18 16.10 -6.43
CA TYR A 122 20.06 15.14 -7.09
C TYR A 122 20.46 13.99 -6.15
N HIS A 123 20.86 14.29 -4.91
CA HIS A 123 21.18 13.24 -3.94
C HIS A 123 19.98 12.36 -3.64
N THR A 124 18.79 12.94 -3.45
CA THR A 124 17.58 12.17 -3.21
C THR A 124 17.23 11.28 -4.38
N LEU A 125 17.34 11.75 -5.63
CA LEU A 125 17.07 10.94 -6.81
C LEU A 125 17.96 9.70 -6.90
N HIS A 126 19.25 9.81 -6.54
CA HIS A 126 20.18 8.68 -6.56
C HIS A 126 19.76 7.54 -5.62
N HIS A 127 19.00 7.84 -4.57
CA HIS A 127 18.46 6.84 -3.64
C HIS A 127 17.02 6.45 -3.97
N ALA A 128 16.16 7.43 -4.25
CA ALA A 128 14.73 7.24 -4.43
C ALA A 128 14.40 6.42 -5.68
N LEU A 129 15.10 6.64 -6.81
CA LEU A 129 14.79 5.94 -8.06
C LEU A 129 15.12 4.44 -7.98
N PRO A 130 16.33 4.01 -7.53
CA PRO A 130 16.60 2.59 -7.35
C PRO A 130 15.66 1.93 -6.34
N LEU A 131 15.38 2.59 -5.21
CA LEU A 131 14.44 2.08 -4.20
C LEU A 131 13.02 1.94 -4.76
N GLY A 132 12.54 2.92 -5.53
CA GLY A 132 11.22 2.87 -6.17
C GLY A 132 11.13 1.75 -7.20
N HIS A 133 12.19 1.55 -7.99
CA HIS A 133 12.27 0.43 -8.93
C HIS A 133 12.28 -0.92 -8.21
N GLU A 134 13.12 -1.09 -7.20
CA GLU A 134 13.20 -2.34 -6.43
C GLU A 134 11.87 -2.62 -5.72
N LEU A 135 11.24 -1.61 -5.14
CA LEU A 135 9.92 -1.72 -4.54
C LEU A 135 8.88 -2.20 -5.55
N ALA A 136 8.82 -1.61 -6.73
CA ALA A 136 7.88 -2.03 -7.76
C ALA A 136 8.14 -3.48 -8.21
N ARG A 137 9.41 -3.87 -8.34
CA ARG A 137 9.81 -5.23 -8.70
C ARG A 137 9.41 -6.24 -7.62
N GLU A 138 9.75 -5.98 -6.36
CA GLU A 138 9.41 -6.88 -5.24
C GLU A 138 7.91 -6.92 -4.97
N PHE A 139 7.22 -5.79 -5.16
CA PHE A 139 5.76 -5.76 -5.06
C PHE A 139 5.09 -6.63 -6.13
N ARG A 140 5.60 -6.60 -7.37
CA ARG A 140 5.14 -7.53 -8.41
C ARG A 140 5.41 -8.99 -8.02
N LEU A 141 6.61 -9.29 -7.53
CA LEU A 141 6.96 -10.65 -7.11
C LEU A 141 6.08 -11.15 -5.96
N LEU A 142 5.77 -10.28 -4.99
CA LEU A 142 4.81 -10.58 -3.94
C LEU A 142 3.47 -11.03 -4.53
N LEU A 143 2.91 -10.27 -5.48
CA LEU A 143 1.63 -10.60 -6.11
C LEU A 143 1.70 -11.89 -6.94
N ASP A 144 2.80 -12.10 -7.67
CA ASP A 144 3.01 -13.26 -8.54
C ASP A 144 3.14 -14.58 -7.73
N CYS A 145 3.58 -14.52 -6.47
CA CYS A 145 3.76 -15.70 -5.62
C CYS A 145 2.61 -15.99 -4.66
N LEU A 146 1.49 -15.26 -4.71
CA LEU A 146 0.35 -15.51 -3.83
C LEU A 146 -0.41 -16.77 -4.25
N GLU A 147 -0.74 -17.61 -3.27
CA GLU A 147 -1.71 -18.67 -3.37
C GLU A 147 -2.91 -18.29 -2.50
N ILE A 148 -4.10 -18.24 -3.12
CA ILE A 148 -5.36 -17.95 -2.45
C ILE A 148 -6.00 -19.28 -2.03
N ARG A 149 -6.34 -19.39 -0.75
CA ARG A 149 -6.94 -20.59 -0.15
C ARG A 149 -8.41 -20.33 0.16
N THR A 150 -9.26 -20.56 -0.84
CA THR A 150 -10.70 -20.33 -0.74
C THR A 150 -11.38 -21.18 0.33
N GLU A 151 -10.84 -22.37 0.61
CA GLU A 151 -11.34 -23.25 1.67
C GLU A 151 -11.10 -22.67 3.06
N ALA A 152 -9.95 -22.01 3.28
CA ALA A 152 -9.65 -21.33 4.53
C ALA A 152 -10.56 -20.10 4.72
N MET A 153 -10.75 -19.30 3.66
CA MET A 153 -11.70 -18.18 3.66
C MET A 153 -13.12 -18.64 4.01
N GLN A 154 -13.57 -19.74 3.39
CA GLN A 154 -14.88 -20.32 3.64
C GLN A 154 -15.02 -20.81 5.09
N ALA A 155 -14.01 -21.50 5.62
CA ALA A 155 -14.03 -21.99 7.00
C ALA A 155 -14.08 -20.84 8.02
N ILE A 156 -13.36 -19.74 7.77
CA ILE A 156 -13.41 -18.53 8.61
C ILE A 156 -14.78 -17.86 8.54
N LEU A 157 -15.35 -17.75 7.33
CA LEU A 157 -16.68 -17.20 7.14
C LEU A 157 -17.73 -18.03 7.88
N GLU A 158 -17.69 -19.36 7.76
CA GLU A 158 -18.58 -20.28 8.47
C GLU A 158 -18.44 -20.14 9.99
N SER A 159 -17.22 -19.97 10.49
CA SER A 159 -16.93 -19.78 11.92
C SER A 159 -17.49 -18.48 12.52
N SER A 160 -17.94 -17.53 11.70
CA SER A 160 -18.50 -16.24 12.15
C SER A 160 -19.85 -15.91 11.50
N SER A 161 -20.39 -16.84 10.72
CA SER A 161 -21.55 -16.65 9.85
C SER A 161 -22.82 -16.25 10.58
N GLU A 162 -23.06 -16.80 11.78
CA GLU A 162 -24.24 -16.49 12.60
C GLU A 162 -24.32 -15.01 12.97
N LYS A 163 -23.18 -14.39 13.26
CA LYS A 163 -23.08 -12.98 13.67
C LYS A 163 -23.09 -12.03 12.48
N ILE A 164 -22.38 -12.37 11.40
CA ILE A 164 -22.31 -11.52 10.20
C ILE A 164 -23.67 -11.40 9.52
N CYS A 165 -24.47 -12.46 9.51
CA CYS A 165 -25.81 -12.45 8.92
C CYS A 165 -26.89 -11.75 9.76
N SER A 166 -26.57 -11.32 10.98
CA SER A 166 -27.55 -10.74 11.92
C SER A 166 -28.22 -9.46 11.40
N GLU A 167 -27.52 -8.63 10.63
CA GLU A 167 -28.11 -7.44 10.01
C GLU A 167 -29.18 -7.83 8.99
N HIS A 168 -28.89 -8.81 8.13
CA HIS A 168 -29.86 -9.26 7.11
C HIS A 168 -31.10 -9.86 7.77
N VAL A 169 -30.92 -10.67 8.83
CA VAL A 169 -32.01 -11.22 9.63
C VAL A 169 -32.83 -10.10 10.29
N MET A 170 -32.19 -9.09 10.87
CA MET A 170 -32.87 -7.95 11.48
C MET A 170 -33.70 -7.17 10.46
N MET A 171 -33.14 -6.87 9.28
CA MET A 171 -33.85 -6.15 8.22
C MET A 171 -35.08 -6.91 7.73
N ARG A 172 -34.95 -8.22 7.48
CA ARG A 172 -36.07 -9.07 7.06
C ARG A 172 -37.14 -9.19 8.14
N LEU A 173 -36.74 -9.34 9.40
CA LEU A 173 -37.68 -9.44 10.52
C LEU A 173 -38.41 -8.11 10.75
N ALA A 174 -37.74 -6.98 10.53
CA ALA A 174 -38.32 -5.65 10.68
C ALA A 174 -39.50 -5.39 9.72
N GLU A 175 -39.52 -6.03 8.54
CA GLU A 175 -40.64 -5.98 7.59
C GLU A 175 -41.93 -6.56 8.18
N HIS A 176 -41.83 -7.45 9.18
CA HIS A 176 -42.97 -8.15 9.76
C HIS A 176 -43.37 -7.64 11.16
N ILE A 177 -42.39 -7.28 12.01
CA ILE A 177 -42.65 -6.92 13.42
C ILE A 177 -42.21 -5.50 13.79
N GLY A 178 -41.72 -4.74 12.82
CA GLY A 178 -41.20 -3.40 13.03
C GLY A 178 -39.75 -3.39 13.52
N ARG A 179 -39.04 -2.31 13.18
CA ARG A 179 -37.58 -2.19 13.36
C ARG A 179 -37.11 -2.32 14.82
N ASN A 180 -37.81 -1.68 15.75
CA ASN A 180 -37.41 -1.68 17.16
C ASN A 180 -37.53 -3.08 17.78
N GLU A 181 -38.61 -3.79 17.47
CA GLU A 181 -38.84 -5.13 18.01
C GLU A 181 -37.93 -6.16 17.34
N ALA A 182 -37.72 -6.08 16.02
CA ALA A 182 -36.75 -6.91 15.30
C ALA A 182 -35.32 -6.75 15.85
N HIS A 183 -34.92 -5.51 16.15
CA HIS A 183 -33.62 -5.26 16.76
C HIS A 183 -33.49 -5.90 18.15
N ARG A 184 -34.54 -5.79 18.99
CA ARG A 184 -34.56 -6.39 20.33
C ARG A 184 -34.40 -7.91 20.26
N VAL A 185 -35.20 -8.57 19.42
CA VAL A 185 -35.22 -10.03 19.25
C VAL A 185 -33.88 -10.56 18.71
N VAL A 186 -33.35 -9.95 17.66
CA VAL A 186 -32.06 -10.38 17.07
C VAL A 186 -30.91 -10.17 18.06
N LYS A 187 -30.91 -9.06 18.80
CA LYS A 187 -29.90 -8.80 19.83
C LYS A 187 -29.93 -9.85 20.94
N GLU A 188 -31.13 -10.24 21.39
CA GLU A 188 -31.32 -11.29 22.40
C GLU A 188 -30.81 -12.65 21.88
N ALA A 189 -31.13 -12.99 20.63
CA ALA A 189 -30.68 -14.23 19.99
C ALA A 189 -29.15 -14.30 19.84
N VAL A 190 -28.49 -13.21 19.43
CA VAL A 190 -27.03 -13.13 19.31
C VAL A 190 -26.36 -13.26 20.68
N ALA A 191 -26.93 -12.62 21.71
CA ALA A 191 -26.43 -12.73 23.08
C ALA A 191 -26.54 -14.16 23.61
N SER A 192 -27.65 -14.86 23.34
CA SER A 192 -27.82 -16.26 23.73
C SER A 192 -26.87 -17.21 22.99
N SER A 193 -26.68 -17.04 21.67
CA SER A 193 -25.73 -17.87 20.89
C SER A 193 -24.33 -17.76 21.48
N THR A 194 -23.86 -16.53 21.74
CA THR A 194 -22.55 -16.25 22.33
C THR A 194 -22.38 -16.90 23.71
N ALA A 195 -23.40 -16.83 24.57
CA ALA A 195 -23.35 -17.42 25.91
C ALA A 195 -23.34 -18.97 25.90
N SER A 196 -23.95 -19.58 24.90
CA SER A 196 -24.00 -21.04 24.72
C SER A 196 -22.77 -21.64 24.02
N GLY A 197 -21.79 -20.81 23.64
CA GLY A 197 -20.63 -21.25 22.87
C GLY A 197 -20.92 -21.47 21.38
N GLY A 198 -22.06 -20.98 20.89
CA GLY A 198 -22.32 -20.83 19.46
C GLY A 198 -21.26 -19.93 18.83
N ARG A 199 -20.75 -20.33 17.66
CA ARG A 199 -19.69 -19.63 16.95
C ARG A 199 -20.22 -18.39 16.24
#